data_AF-A0AAE2SNW1-F1
#
_entry.id   AF-A0AAE2SNW1-F1
#
_cell.length_a   1.000
_cell.length_b   1.000
_cell.length_c   1.000
_cell.angle_alpha   90.00
_cell.angle_beta   90.00
_cell.angle_gamma   90.00
#
_symmetry.space_group_name_H-M   'P 1'
#
loop_
_entity.id
_entity.type
_entity.pdbx_description
1 polymer ?
#
loop_
_entity_poly.entity_id
_entity_poly.type
_entity_poly.pdbx_seq_one_letter_code
_entity_poly.pdbx_strand_id
1 'polypeptide(L)' 'LEGELPVLDLPADHARPPMRSFAGDKVSFTLDQEVTSGLYKLARENGSTLYMVLLAAYTAFLSRLSGQEDIIVG' A
#
# COMPACT_ATOMS: atom_id res chain seq x y z
N LEU A 1 12.32 13.45 13.29
CA LEU A 1 10.88 13.19 13.37
C LEU A 1 10.49 13.47 14.81
N GLU A 2 9.89 14.63 15.07
CA GLU A 2 9.36 15.00 16.38
C GLU A 2 7.84 14.94 16.27
N GLY A 3 7.18 14.15 17.13
CA GLY A 3 5.73 13.93 17.09
C GLY A 3 5.34 12.44 17.18
N GLU A 4 4.06 12.18 17.47
CA GLU A 4 3.49 10.84 17.43
C GLU A 4 3.36 10.38 15.97
N LEU A 5 3.94 9.24 15.62
CA LEU A 5 3.86 8.71 14.26
C LEU A 5 2.46 8.12 14.01
N PRO A 6 1.85 8.35 12.84
CA PRO A 6 0.56 7.75 12.50
C PRO A 6 0.68 6.22 12.51
N VAL A 7 -0.17 5.58 13.30
CA VAL A 7 -0.33 4.13 13.30
C VAL A 7 -1.41 3.79 12.28
N LEU A 8 -1.08 2.91 11.33
CA LEU A 8 -2.03 2.44 10.33
C LEU A 8 -3.12 1.57 11.00
N ASP A 9 -4.37 1.96 10.83
CA ASP A 9 -5.56 1.31 11.37
C ASP A 9 -6.38 0.66 10.25
N LEU A 10 -6.07 -0.60 9.96
CA LEU A 10 -6.77 -1.38 8.92
C LEU A 10 -7.92 -2.18 9.53
N PRO A 11 -9.06 -2.32 8.82
CA PRO A 11 -10.10 -3.25 9.23
C PRO A 11 -9.55 -4.67 9.20
N ALA A 12 -9.50 -5.31 10.37
CA ALA A 12 -8.98 -6.67 10.54
C ALA A 12 -10.11 -7.63 10.94
N ASP A 13 -10.04 -8.86 10.45
CA ASP A 13 -11.05 -9.89 10.72
C ASP A 13 -11.03 -10.39 12.19
N HIS A 14 -9.92 -10.18 12.88
CA HIS A 14 -9.70 -10.62 14.27
C HIS A 14 -9.02 -9.53 15.10
N ALA A 15 -9.26 -9.56 16.42
CA ALA A 15 -8.60 -8.67 17.36
C ALA A 15 -7.08 -8.87 17.37
N ARG A 16 -6.32 -7.76 17.41
CA ARG A 16 -4.87 -7.81 17.49
C ARG A 16 -4.43 -8.46 18.81
N PRO A 17 -3.59 -9.52 18.78
CA PRO A 17 -3.11 -10.16 20.00
C PRO A 17 -2.18 -9.22 20.78
N PRO A 18 -2.12 -9.35 22.12
CA PRO A 18 -1.28 -8.49 22.97
C PRO A 18 0.22 -8.73 22.75
N MET A 19 0.59 -9.91 22.27
CA MET A 19 1.95 -10.23 21.83
C MET A 19 1.95 -10.44 20.32
N ARG A 20 2.94 -9.86 19.63
CA ARG A 20 3.07 -9.97 18.18
C ARG A 20 3.23 -11.44 17.76
N SER A 21 2.36 -11.88 16.85
CA SER A 21 2.52 -13.14 16.13
C SER A 21 3.39 -12.93 14.89
N PHE A 22 4.16 -13.96 14.53
CA PHE A 22 4.93 -14.02 13.28
C PHE A 22 4.33 -15.01 12.27
N ALA A 23 3.19 -15.64 12.59
CA ALA A 23 2.46 -16.45 11.62
C ALA A 23 1.94 -15.56 10.49
N GLY A 24 2.15 -15.97 9.25
CA GLY A 24 1.71 -15.25 8.06
C GLY A 24 1.63 -16.17 6.86
N ASP A 25 0.95 -15.70 5.82
CA ASP A 25 0.76 -16.41 4.55
C ASP A 25 0.95 -15.43 3.38
N LYS A 26 0.92 -15.92 2.14
CA LYS A 26 1.12 -15.11 0.93
C LYS A 26 0.05 -15.39 -0.12
N VAL A 27 -0.51 -14.32 -0.67
CA VAL A 27 -1.38 -14.37 -1.85
C VAL A 27 -0.67 -13.67 -3.00
N SER A 28 -0.41 -14.42 -4.07
CA SER A 28 0.22 -13.91 -5.29
C SER A 28 -0.83 -13.68 -6.37
N PHE A 29 -0.72 -12.56 -7.09
CA PHE A 29 -1.54 -12.26 -8.26
C PHE A 29 -0.68 -11.59 -9.33
N THR A 30 -1.21 -11.52 -10.55
CA THR A 30 -0.56 -10.89 -11.70
C THR A 30 -1.49 -9.85 -12.32
N LEU A 31 -0.92 -8.77 -12.84
CA LEU A 31 -1.64 -7.81 -13.67
C LEU A 31 -1.57 -8.28 -15.13
N ASP A 32 -2.66 -8.09 -15.86
CA ASP A 32 -2.66 -8.35 -17.30
C ASP A 32 -1.82 -7.30 -18.06
N GLN A 33 -1.65 -7.55 -19.36
CA GLN A 33 -0.83 -6.71 -20.21
C GLN A 33 -1.41 -5.29 -20.39
N GLU A 34 -2.73 -5.14 -20.37
CA GLU A 34 -3.40 -3.86 -20.58
C GLU A 34 -3.14 -2.94 -19.39
N VAL A 35 -3.41 -3.44 -18.17
CA VAL A 35 -3.14 -2.71 -16.92
C VAL A 35 -1.67 -2.39 -16.79
N THR A 36 -0.80 -3.38 -17.03
CA THR A 36 0.67 -3.19 -16.95
C THR A 36 1.14 -2.10 -17.90
N SER A 37 0.64 -2.08 -19.14
CA SER A 37 1.01 -1.07 -20.14
C SER A 37 0.52 0.33 -19.73
N GLY A 38 -0.69 0.41 -19.15
CA GLY A 38 -1.23 1.65 -18.58
C GLY A 38 -0.34 2.24 -17.47
N LEU A 39 0.16 1.39 -16.57
CA LEU A 39 1.06 1.82 -15.49
C LEU A 39 2.39 2.37 -16.01
N TYR A 40 3.00 1.72 -17.02
CA TYR A 40 4.21 2.24 -17.66
C TYR A 40 3.98 3.58 -18.36
N LYS A 41 2.83 3.75 -19.01
CA LYS A 41 2.45 5.02 -19.63
C LYS A 41 2.31 6.12 -18.58
N LEU A 42 1.58 5.85 -17.49
CA LEU A 42 1.40 6.79 -16.39
C LEU A 42 2.74 7.22 -15.77
N ALA A 43 3.66 6.27 -15.59
CA ALA A 43 5.00 6.56 -15.09
C ALA A 43 5.75 7.54 -16.02
N ARG A 44 5.74 7.28 -17.32
CA ARG A 44 6.39 8.13 -18.34
C ARG A 44 5.79 9.52 -18.41
N GLU A 45 4.46 9.63 -18.41
CA GLU A 45 3.74 10.91 -18.51
C GLU A 45 4.03 11.82 -17.31
N ASN A 46 4.32 11.24 -16.13
CA ASN A 46 4.63 11.99 -14.91
C ASN A 46 6.13 12.08 -14.60
N GLY A 47 7.01 11.63 -15.51
CA GLY A 47 8.46 11.62 -15.26
C GLY A 47 8.89 10.81 -14.03
N SER A 48 8.13 9.77 -13.70
CA SER A 48 8.29 8.95 -12.49
C SER A 48 8.70 7.52 -12.84
N THR A 49 9.10 6.76 -11.83
CA THR A 49 9.40 5.33 -12.01
C THR A 49 8.12 4.49 -11.85
N LEU A 50 8.10 3.29 -12.45
CA LEU A 50 7.01 2.34 -12.21
C LEU A 50 6.84 2.03 -10.71
N TYR A 51 7.95 1.98 -9.96
CA TYR A 51 7.93 1.81 -8.51
C TYR A 51 7.13 2.92 -7.81
N MET A 52 7.36 4.19 -8.16
CA MET A 52 6.60 5.31 -7.58
C MET A 52 5.10 5.21 -7.86
N VAL A 53 4.73 4.80 -9.07
CA VAL A 53 3.32 4.60 -9.44
C VAL A 53 2.68 3.48 -8.61
N LEU A 54 3.35 2.34 -8.48
CA LEU A 54 2.86 1.21 -7.69
C LEU A 54 2.78 1.56 -6.20
N LEU A 55 3.78 2.28 -5.68
CA LEU A 55 3.78 2.76 -4.30
C LEU A 55 2.61 3.74 -4.07
N ALA A 56 2.37 4.67 -4.99
CA ALA A 56 1.24 5.58 -4.90
C ALA A 56 -0.11 4.84 -4.94
N ALA A 57 -0.25 3.85 -5.82
CA ALA A 57 -1.44 3.00 -5.88
C ALA A 57 -1.66 2.22 -4.58
N TYR A 58 -0.58 1.69 -3.98
CA TYR A 58 -0.64 1.00 -2.70
C TYR A 58 -1.02 1.93 -1.55
N THR A 59 -0.44 3.13 -1.47
CA THR A 59 -0.78 4.13 -0.46
C THR A 59 -2.24 4.60 -0.60
N ALA A 60 -2.71 4.83 -1.84
CA ALA A 60 -4.11 5.19 -2.09
C ALA A 60 -5.09 4.05 -1.69
N PHE A 61 -4.70 2.80 -1.92
CA PHE A 61 -5.46 1.64 -1.48
C PHE A 61 -5.54 1.55 0.05
N LEU A 62 -4.41 1.72 0.75
CA LEU A 62 -4.38 1.74 2.20
C LEU A 62 -5.24 2.88 2.77
N SER A 63 -5.12 4.09 2.22
CA SER A 63 -5.94 5.25 2.60
C SER A 63 -7.43 4.98 2.46
N ARG A 64 -7.84 4.33 1.37
CA ARG A 64 -9.24 3.94 1.17
C ARG A 64 -9.73 2.92 2.20
N LEU A 65 -8.88 1.97 2.61
CA LEU A 65 -9.26 0.95 3.58
C LEU A 65 -9.30 1.46 5.02
N SER A 66 -8.33 2.28 5.41
CA SER A 66 -8.22 2.80 6.78
C SER A 66 -8.98 4.11 7.01
N GLY A 67 -9.31 4.85 5.95
CA GLY A 67 -9.83 6.21 6.06
C GLY A 67 -8.77 7.23 6.52
N GLN A 68 -7.48 6.87 6.50
CA GLN A 68 -6.37 7.74 6.92
C GLN A 68 -5.71 8.42 5.72
N GLU A 69 -5.29 9.68 5.89
CA GLU A 69 -4.58 10.45 4.86
C GLU A 69 -3.06 10.51 5.10
N ASP A 70 -2.61 10.31 6.35
CA ASP A 70 -1.19 10.25 6.71
C ASP A 70 -0.76 8.80 6.94
N ILE A 71 0.06 8.27 6.03
CA ILE A 71 0.43 6.85 5.96
C ILE A 71 1.94 6.72 5.77
N ILE A 72 2.56 5.93 6.64
CA ILE A 72 3.98 5.57 6.54
C ILE A 72 4.07 4.18 5.90
N VAL A 73 4.79 4.09 4.78
CA VAL A 73 5.16 2.84 4.11
C VAL A 73 6.69 2.68 4.20
N GLY A 74 7.14 1.50 4.64
CA GLY A 74 8.56 1.17 4.83
C GLY A 74 9.06 0.06 3.92
#